data_AF-A0A376Y814-F1
#
_entry.id   AF-A0A376Y814-F1
#
_cell.length_a   1.000
_cell.length_b   1.000
_cell.length_c   1.000
_cell.angle_alpha   90.00
_cell.angle_beta   90.00
_cell.angle_gamma   90.00
#
_symmetry.space_group_name_H-M   'P 1'
#
loop_
_entity.id
_entity.type
_entity.pdbx_description
1 polymer ?
#
loop_
_entity_poly.entity_id
_entity_poly.type
_entity_poly.pdbx_seq_one_letter_code
_entity_poly.pdbx_strand_id
1 'polypeptide(L)'
;MQVYPIGIGLQGLETPVMETRVGQKIPNPTWTPTAGIRQRSLERGIKLPPVVPAGPNNPLGRYALRLAHGNGEYLIHALVRRTALVCASVQGVFA
;
A
#
# COMPACT_ATOMS: atom_id res chain seq x y z
N MET A 1 -12.93 21.95 -5.41
CA MET A 1 -12.66 20.61 -5.95
C MET A 1 -11.16 20.44 -6.04
N GLN A 2 -10.59 19.39 -5.44
CA GLN A 2 -9.15 19.10 -5.48
C GLN A 2 -8.96 17.74 -6.14
N VAL A 3 -8.02 17.66 -7.08
CA VAL A 3 -7.72 16.46 -7.85
C VAL A 3 -6.29 16.06 -7.54
N TYR A 4 -6.08 14.79 -7.22
CA TYR A 4 -4.77 14.25 -6.89
C TYR A 4 -4.43 13.12 -7.86
N PRO A 5 -3.21 13.08 -8.40
CA PRO A 5 -2.73 11.94 -9.16
C PRO A 5 -2.52 10.76 -8.21
N ILE A 6 -3.00 9.58 -8.62
CA ILE A 6 -2.84 8.34 -7.88
C ILE A 6 -2.13 7.28 -8.72
N GLY A 7 -1.31 6.46 -8.10
CA GLY A 7 -0.82 5.20 -8.66
C GLY A 7 -1.77 4.06 -8.30
N ILE A 8 -2.07 3.19 -9.27
CA ILE A 8 -2.86 1.97 -9.08
C ILE A 8 -1.96 0.73 -9.11
N GLY A 9 -2.46 -0.39 -8.59
CA GLY A 9 -1.76 -1.67 -8.60
C GLY A 9 -1.29 -2.11 -10.01
N LEU A 10 -0.28 -2.99 -10.03
CA LEU A 10 0.29 -3.54 -11.26
C LEU A 10 -0.73 -4.36 -12.06
N GLN A 11 -0.55 -4.43 -13.37
CA GLN A 11 -1.36 -5.24 -14.28
C GLN A 11 -1.38 -6.71 -13.80
N GLY A 12 -2.59 -7.28 -13.61
CA GLY A 12 -2.79 -8.62 -13.02
C GLY A 12 -2.94 -8.65 -11.49
N LEU A 13 -2.77 -7.51 -10.81
CA LEU A 13 -3.05 -7.29 -9.39
C LEU A 13 -3.85 -5.98 -9.23
N GLU A 14 -4.82 -5.80 -10.12
CA GLU A 14 -5.59 -4.57 -10.24
C GLU A 14 -6.47 -4.35 -9.02
N THR A 15 -6.68 -3.09 -8.67
CA THR A 15 -7.67 -2.74 -7.66
C THR A 15 -9.06 -2.86 -8.29
N PRO A 16 -9.97 -3.70 -7.78
CA PRO A 16 -11.29 -3.85 -8.34
C PRO A 16 -12.07 -2.53 -8.25
N VAL A 17 -12.92 -2.27 -9.25
CA VAL A 17 -13.85 -1.14 -9.20
C VAL A 17 -14.90 -1.45 -8.14
N MET A 18 -15.00 -0.57 -7.14
CA MET A 18 -15.87 -0.78 -6.00
C MET A 18 -16.30 0.55 -5.37
N GLU A 19 -17.49 0.56 -4.79
CA GLU A 19 -17.92 1.63 -3.90
C GLU A 19 -17.48 1.32 -2.47
N THR A 20 -16.81 2.28 -1.84
CA THR A 20 -16.32 2.14 -0.47
C THR A 20 -16.19 3.48 0.21
N ARG A 21 -15.92 3.44 1.52
CA ARG A 21 -15.64 4.59 2.36
C ARG A 21 -14.34 4.40 3.12
N VAL A 22 -13.75 5.49 3.56
CA VAL A 22 -12.59 5.45 4.47
C VAL A 22 -13.07 4.94 5.83
N GLY A 23 -12.61 3.76 6.24
CA GLY A 23 -12.90 3.17 7.53
C GLY A 23 -11.94 3.63 8.63
N GLN A 24 -10.68 3.91 8.29
CA GLN A 24 -9.68 4.37 9.26
C GLN A 24 -8.64 5.30 8.63
N LYS A 25 -8.18 6.28 9.40
CA LYS A 25 -7.03 7.14 9.08
C LYS A 25 -5.87 6.78 10.00
N ILE A 26 -4.73 6.41 9.41
CA ILE A 26 -3.58 5.87 10.15
C ILE A 26 -2.36 6.79 9.92
N PRO A 27 -1.96 7.60 10.91
CA PRO A 27 -0.68 8.30 10.88
C PRO A 27 0.46 7.32 11.18
N ASN A 28 1.59 7.46 10.48
CA ASN A 28 2.78 6.62 10.63
C ASN A 28 2.45 5.11 10.58
N PRO A 29 1.88 4.62 9.47
CA PRO A 29 1.49 3.22 9.37
C PRO A 29 2.71 2.29 9.49
N THR A 30 2.51 1.10 10.03
CA THR A 30 3.44 -0.03 9.86
C THR A 30 3.01 -0.83 8.64
N TRP A 31 3.99 -1.42 7.95
CA TRP A 31 3.71 -2.26 6.79
C TRP A 31 4.08 -3.72 7.08
N THR A 32 3.10 -4.59 6.88
CA THR A 32 3.28 -6.03 6.98
C THR A 32 3.23 -6.62 5.57
N PRO A 33 4.36 -7.07 4.99
CA PRO A 33 4.34 -7.72 3.69
C PRO A 33 3.50 -8.99 3.73
N THR A 34 2.64 -9.20 2.74
CA THR A 34 1.89 -10.45 2.56
C THR A 34 2.81 -11.59 2.11
N ALA A 35 2.34 -12.83 2.25
CA ALA A 35 3.13 -14.02 1.93
C ALA A 35 3.66 -14.01 0.48
N GLY A 36 2.83 -13.57 -0.48
CA GLY A 36 3.22 -13.49 -1.89
C GLY A 36 4.36 -12.49 -2.16
N ILE A 37 4.39 -11.34 -1.46
CA ILE A 37 5.54 -10.42 -1.58
C ILE A 37 6.78 -11.04 -0.98
N ARG A 38 6.67 -11.68 0.19
CA ARG A 38 7.83 -12.31 0.83
C ARG A 38 8.44 -13.33 -0.12
N GLN A 39 7.62 -14.14 -0.80
CA GLN A 39 8.09 -15.07 -1.82
C GLN A 39 8.77 -14.33 -3.00
N ARG A 40 8.11 -13.34 -3.61
CA ARG A 40 8.69 -12.56 -4.72
C ARG A 40 9.98 -11.84 -4.34
N SER A 41 10.08 -11.31 -3.13
CA SER A 41 11.29 -10.66 -2.63
C SER A 41 12.39 -11.67 -2.35
N LEU A 42 12.06 -12.85 -1.83
CA LEU A 42 13.01 -13.95 -1.65
C LEU A 42 13.55 -14.47 -2.99
N GLU A 43 12.72 -14.58 -4.04
CA GLU A 43 13.14 -14.90 -5.41
C GLU A 43 14.16 -13.89 -5.96
N ARG A 44 14.05 -12.62 -5.52
CA ARG A 44 15.00 -11.55 -5.86
C ARG A 44 16.19 -11.47 -4.90
N GLY A 45 16.32 -12.41 -3.96
CA GLY A 45 17.39 -12.43 -2.95
C GLY A 45 17.22 -11.43 -1.80
N ILE A 46 16.05 -10.80 -1.67
CA ILE A 46 15.76 -9.78 -0.65
C ILE A 46 14.95 -10.41 0.48
N LYS A 47 15.56 -10.55 1.66
CA LYS A 47 14.86 -11.00 2.87
C LYS A 47 14.15 -9.83 3.54
N LEU A 48 12.83 -9.75 3.38
CA LEU A 48 12.02 -8.74 4.04
C LEU A 48 11.76 -9.10 5.52
N PRO A 49 11.78 -8.11 6.44
CA PRO A 49 11.36 -8.33 7.82
C PRO A 49 9.85 -8.61 7.89
N PRO A 50 9.37 -9.28 8.97
CA PRO A 50 7.95 -9.61 9.13
C PRO A 50 7.08 -8.35 9.25
N VAL A 51 7.61 -7.27 9.82
CA VAL A 51 6.95 -5.97 9.93
C VAL A 51 8.00 -4.90 9.65
N VAL A 52 7.67 -3.96 8.75
CA VAL A 52 8.45 -2.75 8.51
C VAL A 52 7.84 -1.61 9.32
N PRO A 53 8.60 -1.02 10.27
CA PRO A 53 8.12 0.09 11.07
C PRO A 53 7.91 1.35 10.22
N ALA A 54 7.17 2.32 10.75
CA ALA A 54 7.04 3.63 10.12
C ALA A 54 8.42 4.29 9.94
N GLY A 55 8.67 4.86 8.77
CA GLY A 55 9.94 5.49 8.46
C GLY A 55 10.15 5.75 6.98
N PRO A 56 11.28 6.35 6.59
CA PRO A 56 11.59 6.67 5.20
C PRO A 56 11.70 5.43 4.30
N ASN A 57 11.91 4.24 4.89
CA ASN A 57 11.99 2.98 4.15
C ASN A 57 10.66 2.24 4.06
N ASN A 58 9.59 2.75 4.68
CA ASN A 58 8.28 2.10 4.62
C ASN A 58 7.58 2.44 3.30
N PRO A 59 7.26 1.46 2.43
CA PRO A 59 6.55 1.73 1.18
C PRO A 59 5.19 2.42 1.36
N LEU A 60 4.56 2.31 2.54
CA LEU A 60 3.31 3.00 2.88
C LEU A 60 3.47 4.51 3.15
N GLY A 61 4.69 5.01 3.22
CA GLY A 61 4.98 6.42 3.52
C GLY A 61 4.51 6.82 4.93
N ARG A 62 4.14 8.10 5.10
CA ARG A 62 3.78 8.68 6.41
C ARG A 62 2.31 8.54 6.78
N TYR A 63 1.44 8.30 5.81
CA TYR A 63 -0.01 8.28 6.02
C TYR A 63 -0.64 7.16 5.20
N ALA A 64 -1.58 6.46 5.81
CA ALA A 64 -2.44 5.51 5.14
C ALA A 64 -3.91 5.70 5.54
N LEU A 65 -4.81 5.47 4.60
CA LEU A 65 -6.24 5.44 4.76
C LEU A 65 -6.71 4.03 4.44
N ARG A 66 -7.33 3.37 5.41
CA ARG A 66 -7.88 2.03 5.22
C ARG A 66 -9.31 2.14 4.72
N LEU A 67 -9.60 1.43 3.64
CA LEU A 67 -10.95 1.36 3.09
C LEU A 67 -11.77 0.35 3.88
N ALA A 68 -13.07 0.62 4.05
CA ALA A 68 -13.99 -0.23 4.81
C ALA A 68 -14.45 -1.46 4.04
N HIS A 69 -14.06 -1.59 2.77
CA HIS A 69 -14.44 -2.69 1.91
C HIS A 69 -13.41 -3.83 2.00
N GLY A 70 -13.89 -5.07 1.97
CA GLY A 70 -13.11 -6.24 2.36
C GLY A 70 -12.76 -6.26 3.85
N ASN A 71 -11.75 -7.05 4.23
CA ASN A 71 -11.27 -7.15 5.62
C ASN A 71 -10.21 -6.09 5.97
N GLY A 72 -10.27 -4.91 5.34
CA GLY A 72 -9.28 -3.84 5.53
C GLY A 72 -7.96 -4.07 4.78
N GLU A 73 -8.00 -4.85 3.71
CA GLU A 73 -6.83 -5.17 2.89
C GLU A 73 -6.47 -4.03 1.93
N TYR A 74 -7.45 -3.18 1.59
CA TYR A 74 -7.26 -2.04 0.69
C TYR A 74 -6.86 -0.78 1.44
N LEU A 75 -5.79 -0.15 0.97
CA LEU A 75 -5.23 1.06 1.55
C LEU A 75 -4.97 2.10 0.45
N ILE A 76 -5.27 3.36 0.77
CA ILE A 76 -4.77 4.54 0.07
C ILE A 76 -3.63 5.11 0.91
N HIS A 77 -2.41 5.13 0.42
CA HIS A 77 -1.26 5.56 1.22
C HIS A 77 -0.32 6.49 0.45
N ALA A 78 0.57 7.17 1.18
CA ALA A 78 1.60 8.01 0.58
C ALA A 78 2.78 7.16 0.07
N LEU A 79 3.50 7.62 -0.94
CA LEU A 79 4.70 6.94 -1.44
C LEU A 79 5.98 7.56 -0.87
N VAL A 80 7.02 6.74 -0.73
CA VAL A 80 8.38 7.19 -0.39
C VAL A 80 9.06 7.87 -1.58
N ARG A 81 8.84 7.34 -2.79
CA ARG A 81 9.44 7.84 -4.03
C ARG A 81 8.51 8.87 -4.66
N ARG A 82 9.07 10.04 -5.01
CA ARG A 82 8.37 11.30 -5.37
C ARG A 82 7.56 11.27 -6.68
N THR A 83 7.31 10.11 -7.29
CA THR A 83 6.73 10.02 -8.64
C THR A 83 5.21 9.94 -8.66
N ALA A 84 4.57 9.48 -7.57
CA ALA A 84 3.12 9.58 -7.38
C ALA A 84 2.82 10.03 -5.94
N LEU A 85 1.83 10.92 -5.78
CA LEU A 85 1.51 11.52 -4.47
C LEU A 85 0.81 10.52 -3.53
N VAL A 86 0.04 9.60 -4.11
CA VAL A 86 -0.82 8.64 -3.39
C VAL A 86 -0.91 7.33 -4.18
N CYS A 87 -0.89 6.18 -3.51
CA CYS A 87 -1.08 4.85 -4.11
C CYS A 87 -2.29 4.15 -3.49
N ALA A 88 -3.15 3.56 -4.32
CA ALA A 88 -4.25 2.71 -3.90
C ALA A 88 -3.89 1.25 -4.23
N SER A 89 -3.69 0.43 -3.19
CA SER A 89 -3.30 -0.96 -3.36
C SER A 89 -3.87 -1.85 -2.25
N VAL A 90 -4.07 -3.13 -2.58
CA VAL A 90 -4.15 -4.20 -1.57
C VAL A 90 -2.81 -4.26 -0.84
N GLN A 91 -2.82 -4.47 0.47
CA GLN A 91 -1.63 -4.68 1.32
C GLN A 91 -0.63 -5.59 0.60
N GLY A 92 0.35 -4.97 -0.07
CA GLY A 92 1.40 -5.69 -0.76
C GLY A 92 1.49 -5.67 -2.27
N VAL A 93 0.60 -4.97 -2.96
CA VAL A 93 0.72 -4.78 -4.42
C VAL A 93 1.16 -3.35 -4.69
N PHE A 94 2.46 -3.09 -4.53
CA PHE A 94 3.03 -1.80 -4.91
C PHE A 94 3.54 -1.87 -6.35
N ALA A 95 3.16 -0.89 -7.16
CA ALA A 95 3.83 -0.55 -8.41
C ALA A 95 5.05 0.35 -8.12
#